data_AF-A0A9D2X5E2-F1
#
_entry.id   AF-A0A9D2X5E2-F1
#
_cell.length_a   1.000
_cell.length_b   1.000
_cell.length_c   1.000
_cell.angle_alpha   90.00
_cell.angle_beta   90.00
_cell.angle_gamma   90.00
#
_symmetry.space_group_name_H-M   'P 1'
#
loop_
_entity.id
_entity.type
_entity.pdbx_description
1 polymer ?
#
loop_
_entity_poly.entity_id
_entity_poly.type
_entity_poly.pdbx_seq_one_letter_code
_entity_poly.pdbx_strand_id
1 'polypeptide(L)'
;MKKKKIQNIVLASIAVIIISGVVGYNYYIDQVKIKGFTFGNEIQQIQEELKKSQDEFLASEKMLKNEEIAKEEFLEIAEKHTAKMQELILRYDSLNPPEPFKASVDLLKLSTQTQLEAENLIISWAKTGNTDDLLRADAVFQEAFEYEMAGLSEFNAVKAGIKP
;
A
#
# COMPACT_ATOMS: atom_id res chain seq x y z
N MET A 1 -18.84 -24.04 0.80
CA MET A 1 -18.12 -22.98 0.06
C MET A 1 -17.25 -22.16 1.01
N LYS A 2 -15.93 -22.38 1.01
CA LYS A 2 -14.96 -21.79 1.97
C LYS A 2 -14.10 -20.68 1.32
N LYS A 3 -14.68 -19.79 0.49
CA LYS A 3 -13.93 -18.68 -0.15
C LYS A 3 -13.98 -17.34 0.62
N LYS A 4 -14.91 -17.17 1.57
CA LYS A 4 -15.12 -15.90 2.30
C LYS A 4 -14.04 -15.53 3.34
N LYS A 5 -13.21 -16.48 3.78
CA LYS A 5 -12.21 -16.19 4.84
C LYS A 5 -10.99 -15.43 4.32
N ILE A 6 -10.56 -15.67 3.08
CA ILE A 6 -9.36 -15.04 2.52
C ILE A 6 -9.67 -13.59 2.09
N GLN A 7 -10.83 -13.35 1.47
CA GLN A 7 -11.28 -12.01 1.05
C GLN A 7 -11.35 -11.01 2.21
N ASN A 8 -11.87 -11.42 3.38
CA ASN A 8 -11.91 -10.55 4.56
C ASN A 8 -10.54 -10.37 5.23
N ILE A 9 -9.58 -11.27 5.00
CA ILE A 9 -8.23 -11.13 5.56
C ILE A 9 -7.44 -10.13 4.72
N VAL A 10 -7.52 -10.21 3.38
CA VAL A 10 -6.77 -9.30 2.49
C VAL A 10 -7.23 -7.85 2.61
N LEU A 11 -8.54 -7.59 2.70
CA LEU A 11 -9.03 -6.22 2.98
C LEU A 11 -8.67 -5.72 4.39
N ALA A 12 -8.40 -6.61 5.36
CA ALA A 12 -8.14 -6.22 6.75
C ALA A 12 -6.65 -6.02 7.08
N SER A 13 -5.73 -6.32 6.16
CA SER A 13 -4.30 -6.49 6.48
C SER A 13 -3.31 -5.62 5.70
N ILE A 14 -3.75 -4.64 4.90
CA ILE A 14 -2.82 -3.75 4.17
C ILE A 14 -2.17 -2.69 5.09
N ALA A 15 -2.60 -2.62 6.35
CA ALA A 15 -1.92 -1.73 7.28
C ALA A 15 -1.98 -2.22 8.71
N VAL A 16 -0.84 -2.73 9.15
CA VAL A 16 -0.02 -2.13 10.21
C VAL A 16 1.15 -3.10 10.37
N ILE A 17 2.24 -2.87 9.64
CA ILE A 17 3.55 -3.33 10.13
C ILE A 17 4.27 -2.08 10.61
N ILE A 18 4.19 -1.87 11.93
CA ILE A 18 4.96 -0.89 12.67
C ILE A 18 6.43 -1.11 12.30
N ILE A 19 6.95 -0.26 11.41
CA ILE A 19 8.37 -0.10 11.16
C ILE A 19 8.95 0.54 12.43
N SER A 20 9.08 -0.27 13.48
CA SER A 20 9.76 0.15 14.70
C SER A 20 11.18 0.53 14.30
N GLY A 21 11.60 1.75 14.64
CA GLY A 21 12.81 2.38 14.12
C GLY A 21 14.06 1.50 14.17
N VAL A 22 14.94 1.73 13.21
CA VAL A 22 16.28 1.11 13.14
C VAL A 22 17.10 1.54 14.37
N VAL A 23 17.24 0.66 15.35
CA VAL A 23 18.15 0.87 16.50
C VAL A 23 19.36 -0.07 16.39
N GLY A 24 20.39 0.41 15.66
CA GLY A 24 21.81 0.37 16.02
C GLY A 24 22.65 -0.90 15.81
N TYR A 25 23.66 -0.85 14.92
CA TYR A 25 24.94 -1.57 15.10
C TYR A 25 26.17 -0.88 14.47
N ASN A 26 27.17 -0.58 15.32
CA ASN A 26 28.58 -0.18 15.10
C ASN A 26 29.01 1.22 14.55
N TYR A 27 29.51 2.04 15.49
CA TYR A 27 30.41 3.22 15.54
C TYR A 27 30.79 4.09 14.30
N TYR A 28 30.51 3.72 13.04
CA TYR A 28 30.73 4.55 11.84
C TYR A 28 29.46 5.33 11.42
N ILE A 29 28.74 5.85 12.41
CA ILE A 29 27.28 5.61 12.48
C ILE A 29 26.39 6.85 12.38
N ASP A 30 26.90 8.08 12.52
CA ASP A 30 26.02 9.23 12.83
C ASP A 30 25.16 9.70 11.64
N GLN A 31 25.72 9.82 10.43
CA GLN A 31 24.93 10.21 9.25
C GLN A 31 24.01 9.08 8.74
N VAL A 32 24.44 7.83 8.83
CA VAL A 32 23.64 6.67 8.41
C VAL A 32 22.48 6.43 9.36
N LYS A 33 22.66 6.68 10.68
CA LYS A 33 21.56 6.67 11.65
C LYS A 33 20.51 7.74 11.37
N ILE A 34 20.95 8.99 11.13
CA ILE A 34 20.01 10.08 10.84
C ILE A 34 19.25 9.78 9.54
N LYS A 35 19.95 9.38 8.48
CA LYS A 35 19.32 9.01 7.20
C LYS A 35 18.38 7.83 7.33
N GLY A 36 18.78 6.77 8.04
CA GLY A 36 17.94 5.59 8.27
C GLY A 36 16.72 5.86 9.14
N PHE A 37 16.84 6.73 10.15
CA PHE A 37 15.72 7.16 10.98
C PHE A 37 14.73 8.04 10.20
N THR A 38 15.23 9.03 9.45
CA THR A 38 14.40 9.87 8.57
C THR A 38 13.68 9.01 7.53
N PHE A 39 14.42 8.14 6.84
CA PHE A 39 13.89 7.19 5.86
C PHE A 39 12.78 6.29 6.44
N GLY A 40 13.01 5.70 7.62
CA GLY A 40 12.01 4.85 8.29
C GLY A 40 10.72 5.60 8.60
N ASN A 41 10.82 6.84 9.06
CA ASN A 41 9.66 7.69 9.32
C ASN A 41 8.92 8.10 8.03
N GLU A 42 9.65 8.37 6.94
CA GLU A 42 9.05 8.72 5.65
C GLU A 42 8.27 7.55 5.05
N ILE A 43 8.80 6.32 5.10
CA ILE A 43 8.03 5.12 4.72
C ILE A 43 6.80 4.98 5.59
N GLN A 44 6.94 5.11 6.91
CA GLN A 44 5.81 4.97 7.81
C GLN A 44 4.70 5.97 7.48
N GLN A 45 5.04 7.23 7.20
CA GLN A 45 4.08 8.24 6.78
C GLN A 45 3.38 7.87 5.47
N ILE A 46 4.13 7.39 4.47
CA ILE A 46 3.54 6.93 3.20
C ILE A 46 2.53 5.82 3.46
N GLN A 47 2.88 4.84 4.29
CA GLN A 47 2.03 3.69 4.62
C GLN A 47 0.77 4.07 5.42
N GLU A 48 0.89 5.01 6.37
CA GLU A 48 -0.25 5.53 7.13
C GLU A 48 -1.23 6.32 6.24
N GLU A 49 -0.70 7.15 5.34
CA GLU A 49 -1.52 7.91 4.39
C GLU A 49 -2.17 7.02 3.33
N LEU A 50 -1.45 6.01 2.85
CA LEU A 50 -1.97 4.96 1.96
C LEU A 50 -3.16 4.26 2.60
N LYS A 51 -2.98 3.73 3.80
CA LYS A 51 -4.05 3.07 4.57
C LYS A 51 -5.28 3.95 4.67
N LYS A 52 -5.10 5.21 5.09
CA LYS A 52 -6.20 6.12 5.29
C LYS A 52 -6.99 6.34 3.99
N SER A 53 -6.28 6.57 2.88
CA SER A 53 -6.92 6.79 1.59
C SER A 53 -7.66 5.55 1.10
N GLN A 54 -7.09 4.36 1.28
CA GLN A 54 -7.73 3.10 0.93
C GLN A 54 -8.96 2.78 1.77
N ASP A 55 -8.88 2.98 3.10
CA ASP A 55 -10.02 2.75 4.00
C ASP A 55 -11.21 3.62 3.56
N GLU A 56 -10.97 4.89 3.22
CA GLU A 56 -11.99 5.81 2.72
C GLU A 56 -12.57 5.34 1.37
N PHE A 57 -11.71 4.94 0.43
CA PHE A 57 -12.13 4.45 -0.89
C PHE A 57 -12.97 3.16 -0.78
N LEU A 58 -12.50 2.15 -0.05
CA LEU A 58 -13.19 0.87 0.11
C LEU A 58 -14.50 1.02 0.90
N ALA A 59 -14.55 1.93 1.87
CA ALA A 59 -15.81 2.29 2.52
C ALA A 59 -16.82 2.86 1.53
N SER A 60 -16.38 3.76 0.64
CA SER A 60 -17.25 4.33 -0.41
C SER A 60 -17.69 3.28 -1.42
N GLU A 61 -16.83 2.31 -1.79
CA GLU A 61 -17.22 1.19 -2.66
C GLU A 61 -18.35 0.38 -2.02
N LYS A 62 -18.22 0.07 -0.72
CA LYS A 62 -19.25 -0.65 0.03
C LYS A 62 -20.56 0.13 0.09
N MET A 63 -20.48 1.44 0.35
CA MET A 63 -21.66 2.32 0.35
C MET A 63 -22.33 2.33 -1.03
N LEU A 64 -21.57 2.41 -2.12
CA LEU A 64 -22.11 2.34 -3.48
C LEU A 64 -22.81 1.00 -3.74
N LYS A 65 -22.19 -0.13 -3.36
CA LYS A 65 -22.78 -1.47 -3.48
C LYS A 65 -24.09 -1.62 -2.69
N ASN A 66 -24.22 -0.90 -1.58
CA ASN A 66 -25.41 -0.89 -0.74
C ASN A 66 -26.44 0.18 -1.15
N GLU A 67 -26.21 0.92 -2.24
CA GLU A 67 -27.06 2.04 -2.69
C GLU A 67 -27.16 3.17 -1.64
N GLU A 68 -26.17 3.30 -0.75
CA GLU A 68 -26.10 4.33 0.30
C GLU A 68 -25.57 5.67 -0.24
N ILE A 69 -24.74 5.63 -1.30
CA ILE A 69 -24.25 6.82 -2.03
C ILE A 69 -24.53 6.68 -3.52
N ALA A 70 -24.64 7.82 -4.20
CA ALA A 70 -24.77 7.86 -5.64
C ALA A 70 -23.47 7.47 -6.35
N LYS A 71 -23.58 7.01 -7.60
CA LYS A 71 -22.42 6.71 -8.46
C LYS A 71 -21.51 7.93 -8.60
N GLU A 72 -22.09 9.11 -8.79
CA GLU A 72 -21.36 10.36 -8.98
C GLU A 72 -20.53 10.73 -7.73
N GLU A 73 -21.11 10.52 -6.54
CA GLU A 73 -20.43 10.74 -5.25
C GLU A 73 -19.26 9.77 -5.06
N PHE A 74 -19.45 8.48 -5.36
CA PHE A 74 -18.37 7.50 -5.37
C PHE A 74 -17.24 7.91 -6.32
N LEU A 75 -17.57 8.37 -7.53
CA LEU A 75 -16.57 8.76 -8.53
C LEU A 75 -15.75 10.00 -8.10
N GLU A 76 -16.34 10.94 -7.36
CA GLU A 76 -15.62 12.08 -6.78
C GLU A 76 -14.62 11.62 -5.69
N ILE A 77 -15.04 10.70 -4.82
CA ILE A 77 -14.16 10.10 -3.81
C ILE A 77 -13.02 9.34 -4.49
N ALA A 78 -13.34 8.55 -5.52
CA ALA A 78 -12.39 7.77 -6.29
C ALA A 78 -11.34 8.64 -6.99
N GLU A 79 -11.73 9.82 -7.51
CA GLU A 79 -10.79 10.77 -8.12
C GLU A 79 -9.79 11.32 -7.10
N LYS A 80 -10.28 11.74 -5.92
CA LYS A 80 -9.42 12.22 -4.82
C LYS A 80 -8.46 11.13 -4.35
N HIS A 81 -8.96 9.90 -4.20
CA HIS A 81 -8.17 8.74 -3.84
C HIS A 81 -7.10 8.43 -4.91
N THR A 82 -7.46 8.40 -6.19
CA THR A 82 -6.52 8.17 -7.31
C THR A 82 -5.39 9.20 -7.31
N ALA A 83 -5.72 10.47 -7.13
CA ALA A 83 -4.72 11.54 -7.04
C ALA A 83 -3.79 11.34 -5.84
N LYS A 84 -4.34 10.92 -4.69
CA LYS A 84 -3.55 10.61 -3.49
C LYS A 84 -2.62 9.42 -3.69
N MET A 85 -3.10 8.34 -4.31
CA MET A 85 -2.29 7.17 -4.63
C MET A 85 -1.12 7.53 -5.55
N GLN A 86 -1.36 8.34 -6.58
CA GLN A 86 -0.30 8.83 -7.47
C GLN A 86 0.74 9.68 -6.73
N GLU A 87 0.30 10.59 -5.85
CA GLU A 87 1.20 11.36 -4.99
C GLU A 87 2.08 10.44 -4.13
N LEU A 88 1.49 9.42 -3.48
CA LEU A 88 2.22 8.47 -2.64
C LEU A 88 3.22 7.63 -3.43
N ILE A 89 2.86 7.19 -4.64
CA ILE A 89 3.76 6.47 -5.55
C ILE A 89 5.00 7.31 -5.88
N LEU A 90 4.82 8.61 -6.16
CA LEU A 90 5.92 9.53 -6.43
C LEU A 90 6.80 9.81 -5.20
N ARG A 91 6.23 9.74 -3.99
CA ARG A 91 7.00 9.89 -2.76
C ARG A 91 8.00 8.77 -2.54
N TYR A 92 7.70 7.54 -2.99
CA TYR A 92 8.69 6.46 -2.96
C TYR A 92 9.94 6.78 -3.81
N ASP A 93 9.78 7.42 -4.97
CA ASP A 93 10.91 7.83 -5.82
C ASP A 93 11.76 8.94 -5.19
N SER A 94 11.17 9.68 -4.26
CA SER A 94 11.85 10.74 -3.52
C SER A 94 12.49 10.23 -2.23
N LEU A 95 12.19 8.99 -1.82
CA LEU A 95 12.90 8.35 -0.72
C LEU A 95 14.36 8.18 -1.15
N ASN A 96 15.29 8.58 -0.27
CA ASN A 96 16.71 8.35 -0.46
C ASN A 96 17.17 7.22 0.49
N PRO A 97 16.72 5.97 0.28
CA PRO A 97 17.02 4.86 1.17
C PRO A 97 18.51 4.57 1.20
N PRO A 98 19.07 4.14 2.34
CA PRO A 98 20.35 3.45 2.34
C PRO A 98 20.31 2.24 1.41
N GLU A 99 21.42 1.94 0.73
CA GLU A 99 21.50 0.88 -0.31
C GLU A 99 20.81 -0.43 0.06
N PRO A 100 21.00 -0.99 1.29
CA PRO A 100 20.39 -2.26 1.66
C PRO A 100 18.85 -2.25 1.63
N PHE A 101 18.22 -1.09 1.81
CA PHE A 101 16.77 -0.96 1.87
C PHE A 101 16.10 -0.71 0.51
N LYS A 102 16.86 -0.47 -0.58
CA LYS A 102 16.27 -0.15 -1.89
C LYS A 102 15.27 -1.20 -2.37
N ALA A 103 15.61 -2.48 -2.27
CA ALA A 103 14.72 -3.57 -2.67
C ALA A 103 13.39 -3.55 -1.91
N SER A 104 13.41 -3.24 -0.61
CA SER A 104 12.17 -3.09 0.17
C SER A 104 11.32 -1.91 -0.29
N VAL A 105 11.95 -0.78 -0.63
CA VAL A 105 11.26 0.41 -1.15
C VAL A 105 10.62 0.11 -2.50
N ASP A 106 11.35 -0.53 -3.40
CA ASP A 106 10.86 -0.88 -4.74
C ASP A 106 9.64 -1.81 -4.66
N LEU A 107 9.67 -2.80 -3.77
CA LEU A 107 8.55 -3.72 -3.54
C LEU A 107 7.32 -3.03 -2.91
N LEU A 108 7.53 -2.14 -1.94
CA LEU A 108 6.44 -1.37 -1.34
C LEU A 108 5.81 -0.41 -2.36
N LYS A 109 6.63 0.24 -3.20
CA LYS A 109 6.15 1.07 -4.31
C LYS A 109 5.34 0.22 -5.30
N LEU A 110 5.87 -0.92 -5.72
CA LEU A 110 5.21 -1.84 -6.64
C LEU A 110 3.86 -2.30 -6.07
N SER A 111 3.81 -2.65 -4.78
CA SER A 111 2.56 -2.94 -4.08
C SER A 111 1.54 -1.80 -4.22
N THR A 112 1.93 -0.56 -3.90
CA THR A 112 1.03 0.61 -4.01
C THR A 112 0.56 0.85 -5.45
N GLN A 113 1.42 0.63 -6.45
CA GLN A 113 1.04 0.71 -7.87
C GLN A 113 0.00 -0.37 -8.23
N THR A 114 0.22 -1.60 -7.82
CA THR A 114 -0.69 -2.72 -8.07
C THR A 114 -2.02 -2.55 -7.31
N GLN A 115 -2.03 -1.95 -6.11
CA GLN A 115 -3.28 -1.58 -5.43
C GLN A 115 -4.10 -0.58 -6.26
N LEU A 116 -3.45 0.45 -6.80
CA LEU A 116 -4.11 1.42 -7.67
C LEU A 116 -4.66 0.79 -8.94
N GLU A 117 -3.99 -0.23 -9.49
CA GLU A 117 -4.52 -1.00 -10.62
C GLU A 117 -5.81 -1.76 -10.26
N ALA A 118 -5.87 -2.39 -9.08
CA ALA A 118 -7.08 -3.04 -8.59
C ALA A 118 -8.22 -2.04 -8.35
N GLU A 119 -7.92 -0.88 -7.77
CA GLU A 119 -8.89 0.18 -7.49
C GLU A 119 -9.44 0.79 -8.79
N ASN A 120 -8.61 0.93 -9.83
CA ASN A 120 -9.07 1.35 -11.17
C ASN A 120 -10.06 0.36 -11.80
N LEU A 121 -9.93 -0.94 -11.53
CA LEU A 121 -10.92 -1.93 -11.94
C LEU A 121 -12.25 -1.75 -11.20
N ILE A 122 -12.22 -1.41 -9.90
CA ILE A 122 -13.43 -1.07 -9.14
C ILE A 122 -14.09 0.19 -9.73
N ILE A 123 -13.30 1.21 -10.08
CA ILE A 123 -13.80 2.43 -10.73
C ILE A 123 -14.44 2.09 -12.10
N SER A 124 -13.81 1.20 -12.87
CA SER A 124 -14.37 0.69 -14.14
C SER A 124 -15.71 -0.01 -13.93
N TRP A 125 -15.81 -0.87 -12.92
CA TRP A 125 -17.07 -1.51 -12.53
C TRP A 125 -18.14 -0.48 -12.19
N ALA A 126 -17.85 0.53 -11.36
CA ALA A 126 -18.81 1.57 -11.02
C ALA A 126 -19.29 2.36 -12.26
N LYS A 127 -18.40 2.56 -13.24
CA LYS A 127 -18.72 3.27 -14.49
C LYS A 127 -19.59 2.44 -15.43
N THR A 128 -19.33 1.14 -15.55
CA THR A 128 -19.85 0.29 -16.63
C THR A 128 -20.85 -0.77 -16.17
N GLY A 129 -20.88 -1.10 -14.87
CA GLY A 129 -21.61 -2.23 -14.31
C GLY A 129 -20.95 -3.59 -14.58
N ASN A 130 -19.78 -3.65 -15.20
CA ASN A 130 -19.10 -4.91 -15.53
C ASN A 130 -18.55 -5.61 -14.28
N THR A 131 -19.25 -6.63 -13.79
CA THR A 131 -18.86 -7.36 -12.57
C THR A 131 -17.58 -8.17 -12.73
N ASP A 132 -17.13 -8.46 -13.97
CA ASP A 132 -15.85 -9.14 -14.20
C ASP A 132 -14.66 -8.30 -13.73
N ASP A 133 -14.80 -6.97 -13.73
CA ASP A 133 -13.74 -6.08 -13.24
C ASP A 133 -13.54 -6.22 -11.73
N LEU A 134 -14.58 -6.52 -10.95
CA LEU A 134 -14.45 -6.80 -9.52
C LEU A 134 -13.70 -8.12 -9.26
N LEU A 135 -13.95 -9.16 -10.07
CA LEU A 135 -13.22 -10.43 -9.95
C LEU A 135 -11.72 -10.25 -10.29
N ARG A 136 -11.42 -9.40 -11.28
CA ARG A 136 -10.04 -9.05 -11.62
C ARG A 136 -9.40 -8.23 -10.51
N ALA A 137 -10.12 -7.25 -9.96
CA ALA A 137 -9.64 -6.43 -8.85
C ALA A 137 -9.23 -7.31 -7.65
N ASP A 138 -10.05 -8.32 -7.30
CA ASP A 138 -9.73 -9.28 -6.25
C ASP A 138 -8.38 -9.98 -6.48
N ALA A 139 -8.08 -10.39 -7.72
CA ALA A 139 -6.82 -11.04 -8.06
C ALA A 139 -5.63 -10.07 -8.00
N VAL A 140 -5.79 -8.86 -8.52
CA VAL A 140 -4.75 -7.83 -8.50
C VAL A 140 -4.45 -7.37 -7.06
N PHE A 141 -5.45 -7.31 -6.18
CA PHE A 141 -5.22 -7.08 -4.74
C PHE A 141 -4.40 -8.17 -4.06
N GLN A 142 -4.53 -9.44 -4.47
CA GLN A 142 -3.66 -10.50 -3.94
C GLN A 142 -2.21 -10.26 -4.36
N GLU A 143 -1.98 -9.89 -5.62
CA GLU A 143 -0.65 -9.59 -6.14
C GLU A 143 -0.02 -8.39 -5.40
N ALA A 144 -0.78 -7.32 -5.20
CA ALA A 144 -0.37 -6.18 -4.39
C ALA A 144 0.06 -6.58 -2.97
N PHE A 145 -0.72 -7.45 -2.32
CA PHE A 145 -0.42 -7.96 -0.98
C PHE A 145 0.86 -8.82 -0.97
N GLU A 146 1.10 -9.62 -2.01
CA GLU A 146 2.34 -10.39 -2.14
C GLU A 146 3.57 -9.48 -2.24
N TYR A 147 3.49 -8.39 -3.02
CA TYR A 147 4.56 -7.39 -3.09
C TYR A 147 4.78 -6.69 -1.75
N GLU A 148 3.70 -6.34 -1.04
CA GLU A 148 3.79 -5.71 0.28
C GLU A 148 4.52 -6.62 1.27
N MET A 149 4.09 -7.88 1.37
CA MET A 149 4.70 -8.87 2.25
C MET A 149 6.16 -9.12 1.91
N ALA A 150 6.52 -9.16 0.62
CA ALA A 150 7.90 -9.26 0.17
C ALA A 150 8.71 -8.02 0.60
N GLY A 151 8.19 -6.81 0.38
CA GLY A 151 8.85 -5.56 0.78
C GLY A 151 9.09 -5.49 2.29
N LEU A 152 8.11 -5.88 3.08
CA LEU A 152 8.21 -5.94 4.54
C LEU A 152 9.18 -7.03 5.00
N SER A 153 9.26 -8.16 4.30
CA SER A 153 10.24 -9.21 4.57
C SER A 153 11.67 -8.72 4.32
N GLU A 154 11.91 -8.08 3.16
CA GLU A 154 13.21 -7.49 2.81
C GLU A 154 13.63 -6.44 3.84
N PHE A 155 12.72 -5.52 4.17
CA PHE A 155 12.97 -4.48 5.16
C PHE A 155 13.41 -5.06 6.51
N ASN A 156 12.68 -6.07 6.99
CA ASN A 156 12.97 -6.70 8.28
C ASN A 156 14.25 -7.53 8.26
N ALA A 157 14.58 -8.18 7.13
CA ALA A 157 15.82 -8.92 6.98
C ALA A 157 17.05 -8.01 7.05
N VAL A 158 16.99 -6.85 6.39
CA VAL A 158 18.04 -5.82 6.47
C VAL A 158 18.16 -5.26 7.88
N LYS A 159 17.03 -4.90 8.51
CA LYS A 159 17.00 -4.42 9.91
C LYS A 159 17.59 -5.44 10.90
N ALA A 160 17.39 -6.72 10.66
CA ALA A 160 17.92 -7.81 11.48
C ALA A 160 19.40 -8.15 11.16
N GLY A 161 20.03 -7.52 10.17
CA GLY A 161 21.38 -7.83 9.72
C GLY A 161 21.52 -9.20 9.02
N ILE A 162 20.41 -9.77 8.58
CA ILE A 162 20.37 -11.05 7.84
C ILE A 162 20.79 -10.84 6.38
N LYS A 163 20.40 -9.69 5.81
CA LYS A 163 20.79 -9.26 4.48
C LYS A 163 21.72 -8.04 4.55
N PRO A 164 22.78 -8.01 3.71
CA PRO A 164 23.70 -6.89 3.64
C PRO A 164 23.03 -5.63 3.08
#